data_AF-A0A0F8ST63-F1
#
_entry.id   AF-A0A0F8ST63-F1
#
_cell.length_a   1.000
_cell.length_b   1.000
_cell.length_c   1.000
_cell.angle_alpha   90.00
_cell.angle_beta   90.00
_cell.angle_gamma   90.00
#
_symmetry.space_group_name_H-M   'P 1'
#
loop_
_entity.id
_entity.type
_entity.pdbx_description
1 polymer ?
#
loop_
_entity_poly.entity_id
_entity_poly.type
_entity_poly.pdbx_seq_one_letter_code
_entity_poly.pdbx_strand_id
1 'polypeptide(L)'
;MFKEAEALGLPEPEIVEVGMRVRFIVYLAESIAVLPESKEIKGILDIPEHQVSELGARTGTMLELRRHQVEVLKKCKNECSIVNLMELTERTDRSKFRKRILSPLLDAGFIEMTIPDKPQSSKQKYRLTDKGKAFLDKEAHEGIE
;
A
#
# COMPACT_ATOMS: atom_id res chain seq x y z
N MET A 1 -23.82 -28.80 19.53
CA MET A 1 -23.58 -28.47 18.11
C MET A 1 -22.08 -28.32 17.82
N PHE A 2 -21.23 -28.12 18.84
CA PHE A 2 -19.77 -28.00 18.70
C PHE A 2 -19.01 -28.97 19.62
N LYS A 3 -19.26 -30.27 19.47
CA LYS A 3 -18.67 -31.33 20.33
C LYS A 3 -17.14 -31.37 20.28
N GLU A 4 -16.55 -30.92 19.19
CA GLU A 4 -15.09 -30.87 19.01
C GLU A 4 -14.44 -29.78 19.87
N ALA A 5 -15.10 -28.62 20.05
CA ALA A 5 -14.60 -27.54 20.91
C ALA A 5 -14.62 -27.97 22.39
N GLU A 6 -15.70 -28.63 22.81
CA GLU A 6 -15.85 -29.19 24.16
C GLU A 6 -14.79 -30.27 24.45
N ALA A 7 -14.52 -31.16 23.49
CA ALA A 7 -13.47 -32.18 23.62
C ALA A 7 -12.06 -31.61 23.76
N LEU A 8 -11.84 -30.39 23.25
CA LEU A 8 -10.58 -29.66 23.34
C LEU A 8 -10.53 -28.67 24.52
N GLY A 9 -11.59 -28.62 25.35
CA GLY A 9 -11.69 -27.68 26.48
C GLY A 9 -11.81 -26.22 26.08
N LEU A 10 -12.24 -25.95 24.84
CA LEU A 10 -12.35 -24.61 24.28
C LEU A 10 -13.74 -24.02 24.53
N PRO A 11 -13.84 -22.69 24.72
CA PRO A 11 -15.13 -22.03 24.82
C PRO A 11 -15.93 -22.22 23.52
N GLU A 12 -17.24 -22.47 23.66
CA GLU A 12 -18.11 -22.69 22.51
C GLU A 12 -18.09 -21.47 21.58
N PRO A 13 -18.11 -21.70 20.25
CA PRO A 13 -18.05 -20.61 19.29
C PRO A 13 -19.33 -19.77 19.31
N GLU A 14 -19.16 -18.46 19.15
CA GLU A 14 -20.26 -17.48 19.21
C GLU A 14 -20.76 -17.14 17.80
N ILE A 15 -22.09 -17.08 17.64
CA ILE A 15 -22.73 -16.72 16.38
C ILE A 15 -23.49 -15.41 16.59
N VAL A 16 -23.03 -14.33 15.95
CA VAL A 16 -23.61 -12.99 16.06
C VAL A 16 -24.21 -12.57 14.73
N GLU A 17 -25.49 -12.18 14.72
CA GLU A 17 -26.14 -11.62 13.54
C GLU A 17 -25.78 -10.14 13.36
N VAL A 18 -25.31 -9.77 12.17
CA VAL A 18 -24.88 -8.42 11.82
C VAL A 18 -25.61 -8.00 10.54
N GLY A 19 -26.80 -7.42 10.72
CA GLY A 19 -27.68 -7.05 9.61
C GLY A 19 -28.11 -8.30 8.83
N MET A 20 -27.71 -8.42 7.57
CA MET A 20 -27.98 -9.60 6.72
C MET A 20 -26.81 -10.61 6.68
N ARG A 21 -25.85 -10.51 7.60
CA ARG A 21 -24.65 -11.37 7.64
C ARG A 21 -24.50 -12.01 9.00
N VAL A 22 -23.86 -13.17 9.05
CA VAL A 22 -23.56 -13.89 10.30
C VAL A 22 -22.06 -13.82 10.57
N ARG A 23 -21.68 -13.42 11.78
CA ARG A 23 -20.31 -13.50 12.28
C ARG A 23 -20.20 -14.73 13.17
N PHE A 24 -19.29 -15.63 12.79
CA PHE A 24 -18.99 -16.84 13.54
C PHE A 24 -17.60 -16.71 14.17
N ILE A 25 -17.49 -16.83 15.49
CA ILE A 25 -16.26 -16.61 16.26
C ILE A 25 -15.84 -17.94 16.88
N VAL A 26 -14.66 -18.46 16.50
CA VAL A 26 -14.08 -19.69 17.04
C VAL A 26 -12.80 -19.36 17.78
N TYR A 27 -12.66 -19.88 19.00
CA TYR A 27 -11.47 -19.70 19.83
C TYR A 27 -10.45 -20.80 19.56
N LEU A 28 -9.16 -20.45 19.50
CA LEU A 28 -8.07 -21.40 19.25
C LEU A 28 -7.53 -21.99 20.57
N ALA A 29 -7.13 -23.26 20.57
CA ALA A 29 -6.53 -23.93 21.72
C ALA A 29 -5.16 -23.40 22.12
N GLU A 30 -4.36 -23.03 21.12
CA GLU A 30 -3.06 -22.40 21.34
C GLU A 30 -3.11 -20.96 20.83
N SER A 31 -2.71 -20.02 21.67
CA SER A 31 -2.53 -18.63 21.27
C SER A 31 -1.31 -18.53 20.36
N ILE A 32 -1.55 -18.37 19.06
CA ILE A 32 -0.49 -18.17 18.08
C ILE A 32 0.12 -16.78 18.35
N ALA A 33 1.40 -16.73 18.72
CA ALA A 33 2.14 -15.48 18.79
C ALA A 33 2.31 -14.92 17.37
N VAL A 34 1.47 -13.94 17.02
CA VAL A 34 1.59 -13.22 15.74
C VAL A 34 2.77 -12.26 15.87
N LEU A 35 3.97 -12.77 15.60
CA LEU A 35 5.05 -11.91 15.12
C LEU A 35 4.57 -11.32 13.78
N PRO A 36 4.82 -10.04 13.49
CA PRO A 36 4.46 -9.43 12.21
C PRO A 36 5.38 -9.96 11.10
N GLU A 37 5.36 -11.26 10.87
CA GLU A 37 5.84 -11.89 9.67
C GLU A 37 4.60 -12.28 8.88
N SER A 38 4.43 -11.58 7.77
CA SER A 38 3.42 -11.73 6.74
C SER A 38 3.42 -13.15 6.17
N LYS A 39 2.82 -14.11 6.90
CA LYS A 39 2.40 -15.39 6.32
C LYS A 39 0.96 -15.29 5.85
N GLU A 40 0.82 -15.29 4.53
CA GLU A 40 -0.43 -15.34 3.78
C GLU A 40 -1.34 -16.46 4.28
N ILE A 41 -2.52 -16.10 4.78
CA ILE A 41 -3.63 -17.03 4.91
C ILE A 41 -4.27 -17.14 3.52
N LYS A 42 -4.06 -18.28 2.84
CA LYS A 42 -4.83 -18.68 1.65
C LYS A 42 -6.28 -18.99 2.08
N GLY A 43 -7.07 -17.94 2.24
CA GLY A 43 -8.53 -18.00 2.36
C GLY A 43 -9.17 -17.57 1.04
N ILE A 44 -9.91 -18.49 0.45
CA ILE A 44 -10.65 -18.43 -0.81
C ILE A 44 -11.36 -17.07 -1.01
N LEU A 45 -10.78 -16.20 -1.84
CA LEU A 45 -11.48 -15.24 -2.70
C LEU A 45 -10.46 -14.67 -3.70
N ASP A 46 -10.73 -14.80 -5.00
CA ASP A 46 -9.89 -14.27 -6.07
C ASP A 46 -9.64 -12.76 -5.90
N ILE A 47 -8.44 -12.41 -5.43
CA ILE A 47 -7.88 -11.05 -5.49
C ILE A 47 -6.68 -11.13 -6.44
N PRO A 48 -6.68 -10.40 -7.56
CA PRO A 48 -5.52 -10.35 -8.45
C PRO A 48 -4.35 -9.64 -7.75
N GLU A 49 -3.48 -10.43 -7.15
CA GLU A 49 -2.04 -10.51 -7.45
C GLU A 49 -1.41 -9.33 -8.22
N HIS A 50 -1.39 -8.12 -7.65
CA HIS A 50 -0.43 -7.09 -8.07
C HIS A 50 0.58 -6.80 -6.96
N GLN A 51 1.41 -7.83 -6.74
CA GLN A 51 2.82 -7.78 -6.38
C GLN A 51 3.17 -7.00 -5.12
N VAL A 52 3.02 -7.71 -4.00
CA VAL A 52 3.80 -7.49 -2.78
C VAL A 52 5.23 -7.91 -3.10
N SER A 53 6.13 -6.97 -3.36
CA SER A 53 7.56 -7.20 -3.10
C SER A 53 7.87 -6.58 -1.75
N GLU A 54 8.12 -7.43 -0.78
CA GLU A 54 8.63 -7.10 0.53
C GLU A 54 10.08 -7.59 0.52
N LEU A 55 11.03 -6.67 0.36
CA LEU A 55 12.42 -6.91 0.72
C LEU A 55 12.94 -5.65 1.40
N GLY A 56 12.83 -5.66 2.72
CA GLY A 56 13.54 -4.73 3.58
C GLY A 56 15.02 -5.13 3.70
N ALA A 57 15.84 -4.11 3.88
CA ALA A 57 17.26 -4.12 4.25
C ALA A 57 18.27 -4.40 3.14
N ARG A 58 18.86 -3.31 2.60
CA ARG A 58 20.27 -2.94 2.87
C ARG A 58 20.63 -1.57 2.26
N THR A 59 21.50 -0.86 2.98
CA THR A 59 22.42 0.19 2.51
C THR A 59 21.91 1.64 2.48
N GLY A 60 22.58 2.49 3.27
CA GLY A 60 22.41 3.93 3.21
C GLY A 60 23.05 4.50 1.95
N THR A 61 22.28 4.61 0.89
CA THR A 61 22.44 5.55 -0.25
C THR A 61 21.24 5.30 -1.16
N MET A 62 20.40 6.32 -1.32
CA MET A 62 19.27 6.40 -2.25
C MET A 62 18.16 5.34 -2.11
N LEU A 63 16.94 5.83 -1.89
CA LEU A 63 15.72 5.04 -2.09
C LEU A 63 15.71 4.49 -3.53
N GLU A 64 15.93 3.18 -3.72
CA GLU A 64 15.53 2.51 -4.96
C GLU A 64 14.01 2.66 -5.11
N LEU A 65 13.61 3.59 -5.96
CA LEU A 65 12.20 3.78 -6.28
C LEU A 65 11.75 2.65 -7.19
N ARG A 66 10.58 2.07 -6.90
CA ARG A 66 10.00 1.04 -7.77
C ARG A 66 9.65 1.66 -9.12
N ARG A 67 9.61 0.84 -10.18
CA ARG A 67 9.28 1.28 -11.57
C ARG A 67 8.06 2.21 -11.63
N HIS A 68 6.97 1.85 -10.95
CA HIS A 68 5.75 2.66 -10.92
C HIS A 68 5.90 4.00 -10.17
N GLN A 69 6.78 4.08 -9.17
CA GLN A 69 7.08 5.34 -8.46
C GLN A 69 7.88 6.29 -9.36
N VAL A 70 8.86 5.76 -10.09
CA VAL A 70 9.62 6.52 -11.09
C VAL A 70 8.70 7.06 -12.19
N GLU A 71 7.72 6.26 -12.63
CA GLU A 71 6.75 6.68 -13.63
C GLU A 71 5.85 7.83 -13.15
N VAL A 72 5.37 7.75 -11.91
CA VAL A 72 4.63 8.83 -11.25
C VAL A 72 5.48 10.10 -11.16
N LEU A 73 6.75 9.98 -10.76
CA LEU A 73 7.71 11.08 -10.72
C LEU A 73 7.89 11.75 -12.09
N LYS A 74 8.09 10.95 -13.15
CA LYS A 74 8.21 11.44 -14.53
C LYS A 74 6.96 12.22 -14.96
N LYS A 75 5.77 11.75 -14.58
CA LYS A 75 4.51 12.41 -14.89
C LYS A 75 4.32 13.72 -14.10
N CYS A 76 4.74 13.75 -12.84
CA CYS A 76 4.69 14.93 -11.97
C CYS A 76 5.60 16.10 -12.41
N LYS A 77 6.41 15.96 -13.47
CA LYS A 77 7.09 17.09 -14.13
C LYS A 77 6.12 18.23 -14.46
N ASN A 78 4.87 17.88 -14.80
CA ASN A 78 3.74 18.80 -14.88
C ASN A 78 2.79 18.56 -13.70
N GLU A 79 2.03 19.59 -13.29
CA GLU A 79 1.03 19.41 -12.25
C GLU A 79 0.00 18.34 -12.63
N CYS A 80 -0.07 17.25 -11.86
CA CYS A 80 -0.95 16.13 -12.15
C CYS A 80 -1.91 15.84 -11.00
N SER A 81 -3.14 15.48 -11.36
CA SER A 81 -4.14 15.01 -10.40
C SER A 81 -3.83 13.56 -9.98
N ILE A 82 -4.33 13.15 -8.81
CA ILE A 82 -4.24 11.75 -8.37
C ILE A 82 -4.91 10.78 -9.35
N VAL A 83 -5.96 11.22 -10.04
CA VAL A 83 -6.71 10.39 -10.99
C VAL A 83 -5.83 10.04 -12.18
N ASN A 84 -5.15 11.03 -12.77
CA ASN A 84 -4.25 10.80 -13.90
C ASN A 84 -3.07 9.90 -13.53
N LEU A 85 -2.57 10.01 -12.30
CA LEU A 85 -1.48 9.17 -11.80
C LEU A 85 -1.93 7.72 -11.53
N MET A 86 -3.18 7.55 -11.12
CA MET A 86 -3.79 6.23 -10.92
C MET A 86 -4.07 5.53 -12.26
N GLU A 87 -4.57 6.26 -13.25
CA GLU A 87 -4.78 5.74 -14.61
C GLU A 87 -3.46 5.24 -15.22
N LEU A 88 -2.38 6.01 -15.06
CA LEU A 88 -1.04 5.62 -15.52
C LEU A 88 -0.53 4.33 -14.89
N THR A 89 -0.86 4.09 -13.61
CA THR A 89 -0.36 2.94 -12.85
C THR A 89 -1.35 1.78 -12.79
N GLU A 90 -2.47 1.88 -13.53
CA GLU A 90 -3.57 0.92 -13.56
C GLU A 90 -4.11 0.58 -12.16
N ARG A 91 -4.13 1.59 -11.26
CA ARG A 91 -4.63 1.44 -9.89
C ARG A 91 -6.00 2.08 -9.74
N THR A 92 -6.88 1.41 -8.98
CA THR A 92 -8.26 1.87 -8.75
C THR A 92 -8.50 2.43 -7.34
N ASP A 93 -7.73 1.96 -6.35
CA ASP A 93 -7.89 2.36 -4.95
C ASP A 93 -7.06 3.62 -4.60
N ARG A 94 -7.74 4.76 -4.49
CA ARG A 94 -7.15 6.07 -4.12
C ARG A 94 -6.42 6.05 -2.78
N SER A 95 -6.97 5.37 -1.78
CA SER A 95 -6.43 5.35 -0.42
C SER A 95 -5.12 4.56 -0.38
N LYS A 96 -5.10 3.40 -1.04
CA LYS A 96 -3.87 2.59 -1.16
C LYS A 96 -2.84 3.29 -2.03
N PHE A 97 -3.26 3.90 -3.14
CA PHE A 97 -2.36 4.67 -4.02
C PHE A 97 -1.65 5.79 -3.25
N ARG A 98 -2.40 6.57 -2.47
CA ARG A 98 -1.78 7.62 -1.64
C ARG A 98 -0.77 7.04 -0.66
N LYS A 99 -1.14 6.03 0.12
CA LYS A 99 -0.27 5.47 1.17
C LYS A 99 0.98 4.80 0.62
N ARG A 100 0.88 4.06 -0.49
CA ARG A 100 1.95 3.21 -1.01
C ARG A 100 2.85 3.92 -2.02
N ILE A 101 2.32 4.90 -2.76
CA ILE A 101 3.03 5.55 -3.86
C ILE A 101 3.29 7.02 -3.55
N LEU A 102 2.24 7.81 -3.25
CA LEU A 102 2.42 9.25 -3.04
C LEU A 102 3.11 9.59 -1.72
N SER A 103 2.73 8.97 -0.61
CA SER A 103 3.31 9.25 0.71
C SER A 103 4.84 9.07 0.71
N PRO A 104 5.42 7.94 0.24
CA PRO A 104 6.88 7.81 0.16
C PRO A 104 7.56 8.89 -0.69
N LEU A 105 6.93 9.33 -1.78
CA LEU A 105 7.48 10.37 -2.66
C LEU A 105 7.38 11.77 -2.04
N LEU A 106 6.32 12.04 -1.29
CA LEU A 106 6.13 13.27 -0.51
C LEU A 106 7.12 13.33 0.67
N ASP A 107 7.25 12.23 1.41
CA ASP A 107 8.13 12.11 2.57
C ASP A 107 9.61 12.22 2.15
N ALA A 108 9.96 11.63 0.99
CA ALA A 108 11.28 11.80 0.39
C ALA A 108 11.51 13.21 -0.19
N GLY A 109 10.47 14.05 -0.28
CA GLY A 109 10.53 15.40 -0.82
C GLY A 109 10.76 15.46 -2.33
N PHE A 110 10.40 14.41 -3.07
CA PHE A 110 10.52 14.37 -4.53
C PHE A 110 9.34 15.04 -5.24
N ILE A 111 8.17 15.03 -4.61
CA ILE A 111 6.97 15.72 -5.06
C ILE A 111 6.39 16.53 -3.92
N GLU A 112 5.56 17.52 -4.23
CA GLU A 112 4.84 18.35 -3.27
C GLU A 112 3.37 18.54 -3.69
N MET A 113 2.53 18.93 -2.73
CA MET A 113 1.12 19.23 -2.94
C MET A 113 0.94 20.70 -3.36
N THR A 114 0.02 20.96 -4.29
CA THR A 114 -0.33 22.34 -4.66
C THR A 114 -1.28 23.01 -3.65
N ILE A 115 -2.05 22.23 -2.90
CA ILE A 115 -2.99 22.72 -1.87
C ILE A 115 -2.68 22.00 -0.54
N PRO A 116 -1.64 22.39 0.20
CA PRO A 116 -1.24 21.71 1.43
C PRO A 116 -2.31 21.78 2.53
N ASP A 117 -3.07 22.88 2.64
CA ASP A 117 -4.11 23.06 3.65
C ASP A 117 -5.30 22.08 3.51
N LYS A 118 -5.53 21.58 2.29
CA LYS A 118 -6.65 20.70 1.96
C LYS A 118 -6.15 19.46 1.22
N PRO A 119 -5.48 18.52 1.91
CA PRO A 119 -4.88 17.34 1.29
C PRO A 119 -5.91 16.42 0.62
N GLN A 120 -7.16 16.44 1.08
CA GLN A 120 -8.29 15.67 0.54
C GLN A 120 -9.08 16.42 -0.55
N SER A 121 -8.65 17.62 -0.96
CA SER A 121 -9.34 18.40 -1.98
C SER A 121 -9.41 17.65 -3.32
N SER A 122 -10.57 17.70 -3.99
CA SER A 122 -10.73 17.18 -5.34
C SER A 122 -9.88 17.93 -6.37
N LYS A 123 -9.50 19.17 -6.07
CA LYS A 123 -8.61 20.01 -6.88
C LYS A 123 -7.12 19.81 -6.53
N GLN A 124 -6.80 18.88 -5.63
CA GLN A 124 -5.42 18.61 -5.26
C GLN A 124 -4.62 18.12 -6.46
N LYS A 125 -3.45 18.72 -6.66
CA LYS A 125 -2.46 18.26 -7.64
C LYS A 125 -1.12 18.05 -6.95
N TYR A 126 -0.27 17.28 -7.63
CA TYR A 126 1.10 17.04 -7.21
C TYR A 126 2.04 17.56 -8.29
N ARG A 127 3.14 18.18 -7.86
CA ARG A 127 4.19 18.68 -8.75
C ARG A 127 5.56 18.21 -8.27
N LEU A 128 6.48 18.11 -9.22
CA LEU A 128 7.86 17.71 -8.96
C LEU A 128 8.64 18.82 -8.25
N THR A 129 9.40 18.46 -7.22
CA THR A 129 10.33 19.37 -6.55
C THR A 129 11.69 19.41 -7.26
N ASP A 130 12.56 20.35 -6.88
CA ASP A 130 13.91 20.39 -7.44
C ASP A 130 14.74 19.15 -7.08
N LYS A 131 14.51 18.57 -5.90
CA LYS A 131 15.09 17.28 -5.50
C LYS A 131 14.61 16.15 -6.41
N GLY A 132 13.32 16.12 -6.75
CA GLY A 132 12.76 15.14 -7.68
C GLY A 132 13.30 15.28 -9.10
N LYS A 133 13.53 16.51 -9.57
CA LYS A 133 14.17 16.78 -10.87
C LYS A 133 15.61 16.24 -10.89
N ALA A 134 16.40 16.61 -9.90
CA ALA A 134 17.80 16.16 -9.80
C ALA A 134 17.93 14.64 -9.72
N PHE A 135 16.97 13.97 -9.08
CA PHE A 135 16.91 12.50 -9.06
C PHE A 135 16.65 11.93 -10.47
N LEU A 136 15.67 12.46 -11.20
CA LEU A 136 15.36 12.01 -12.56
C LEU A 136 16.50 12.25 -13.56
N ASP A 137 17.25 13.34 -13.39
CA ASP A 137 18.39 13.65 -14.26
C ASP A 137 19.59 12.70 -14.02
N LYS A 138 19.78 12.24 -12.77
CA LYS A 138 20.80 11.22 -12.42
C LYS A 138 20.44 9.84 -13.00
N GLU A 139 19.19 9.40 -12.78
CA GLU A 139 18.69 8.12 -13.31
C GLU A 139 18.77 8.05 -14.84
N ALA A 140 18.62 9.19 -15.54
CA ALA A 140 18.76 9.25 -16.99
C ALA A 140 20.20 9.04 -17.47
N HIS A 141 21.20 9.30 -16.63
CA HIS A 141 22.62 9.08 -16.93
C HIS A 141 23.11 7.68 -16.53
N GLU A 142 22.56 7.09 -15.45
CA GLU A 142 22.99 5.77 -14.94
C GLU A 142 22.36 4.58 -15.70
N GLY A 143 21.41 4.82 -16.61
CA GLY A 143 20.83 3.80 -17.50
C GLY A 143 21.62 3.52 -18.79
N ILE A 144 22.80 4.12 -18.94
CA ILE A 144 23.71 3.95 -20.08
C ILE A 144 25.07 3.48 -19.55
N GLU A 145 25.14 2.25 -19.05
CA GLU A 145 26.40 1.50 -18.90
C GLU A 145 26.16 0.00 -19.07
#